data_AF-A0A963Y5F5-F1
#
_entry.id   AF-A0A963Y5F5-F1
#
_cell.length_a   1.000
_cell.length_b   1.000
_cell.length_c   1.000
_cell.angle_alpha   90.00
_cell.angle_beta   90.00
_cell.angle_gamma   90.00
#
_symmetry.space_group_name_H-M   'P 1'
#
loop_
_entity.id
_entity.type
_entity.pdbx_description
1 polymer ?
#
loop_
_entity_poly.entity_id
_entity_poly.type
_entity_poly.pdbx_seq_one_letter_code
_entity_poly.pdbx_strand_id
1 'polypeptide(L)'
;MAEQKFIEVRGAREHNLKSVDVDIPRDRLTVITGLSGSGKSSLAFDTIYAEGQRRYVESLSAYARQFLDMMGKPDVDHISGLSPAISIEQKTTSKNPRSTVGTVTEIYDYLRLLFARVGTPYSPATGKPIAAQQVQDMVDAVMAMEEGTRGYLMAPVVRDRKGEYRKEFIEWRKQGFQRVKVDGQFHDLEEPPVLDKKFRHDIDVVVDR
;
A
#
# COMPACT_ATOMS: atom_id res chain seq x y z
N MET A 1 7.75 21.18 32.49
CA MET A 1 9.14 20.91 32.06
C MET A 1 9.62 22.17 31.36
N ALA A 2 10.82 22.67 31.66
CA ALA A 2 11.33 23.83 30.95
C ALA A 2 11.40 23.51 29.45
N GLU A 3 10.84 24.39 28.63
CA GLU A 3 10.86 24.24 27.18
C GLU A 3 12.32 24.22 26.72
N GLN A 4 12.78 23.08 26.19
CA GLN A 4 14.13 22.97 25.65
C GLN A 4 14.24 23.89 24.44
N LYS A 5 15.08 24.92 24.55
CA LYS A 5 15.21 25.96 23.51
C LYS A 5 16.11 25.56 22.35
N PHE A 6 16.93 24.53 22.54
CA PHE A 6 17.95 24.10 21.58
C PHE A 6 17.89 22.59 21.34
N ILE A 7 18.31 22.17 20.15
CA ILE A 7 18.78 20.83 19.85
C ILE A 7 20.27 20.86 20.11
N GLU A 8 20.70 20.17 21.17
CA GLU A 8 22.11 20.17 21.59
C GLU A 8 22.76 18.90 21.07
N VAL A 9 23.73 19.04 20.19
CA VAL A 9 24.55 17.94 19.68
C VAL A 9 25.90 18.01 20.37
N ARG A 10 26.36 16.89 20.94
CA ARG A 10 27.64 16.77 21.62
C ARG A 10 28.46 15.63 21.06
N GLY A 11 29.70 15.92 20.70
CA GLY A 11 30.68 14.94 20.24
C GLY A 11 30.29 14.23 18.95
N ALA A 12 29.71 14.93 17.96
CA ALA A 12 29.38 14.31 16.68
C ALA A 12 30.66 13.97 15.89
N ARG A 13 30.79 12.70 15.48
CA ARG A 13 31.97 12.13 14.82
C ARG A 13 31.65 11.37 13.53
N GLU A 14 30.40 11.44 13.07
CA GLU A 14 29.98 10.77 11.84
C GLU A 14 30.83 11.24 10.63
N HIS A 15 31.33 10.27 9.86
CA HIS A 15 32.24 10.49 8.73
C HIS A 15 33.50 11.31 9.05
N ASN A 16 33.53 12.59 8.66
CA ASN A 16 34.68 13.48 8.82
C ASN A 16 34.47 14.55 9.89
N LEU A 17 33.40 14.46 10.68
CA LEU A 17 33.18 15.33 11.82
C LEU A 17 34.23 15.08 12.90
N LYS A 18 34.78 16.16 13.45
CA LYS A 18 35.87 16.12 14.43
C LYS A 18 35.36 16.37 15.84
N SER A 19 34.47 15.49 16.33
CA SER A 19 33.85 15.62 17.66
C SER A 19 33.17 16.97 17.85
N VAL A 20 32.26 17.30 16.93
CA VAL A 20 31.61 18.62 16.86
C VAL A 20 30.53 18.75 17.92
N ASP A 21 30.57 19.86 18.66
CA ASP A 21 29.51 20.31 19.56
C ASP A 21 28.77 21.49 18.92
N VAL A 22 27.43 21.43 18.88
CA VAL A 22 26.61 22.53 18.32
C VAL A 22 25.25 22.62 19.01
N ASP A 23 24.79 23.85 19.23
CA ASP A 23 23.44 24.15 19.70
C ASP A 23 22.62 24.76 18.57
N ILE A 24 21.56 24.07 18.17
CA ILE A 24 20.67 24.51 17.09
C ILE A 24 19.38 25.05 17.72
N PRO A 25 18.98 26.31 17.47
CA PRO A 25 17.76 26.86 18.05
C PRO A 25 16.53 26.11 17.52
N ARG A 26 15.67 25.68 18.44
CA ARG A 26 14.38 25.05 18.08
C ARG A 26 13.40 26.07 17.54
N ASP A 27 12.45 25.58 16.74
CA ASP A 27 11.35 26.38 16.16
C ASP A 27 11.84 27.56 15.31
N ARG A 28 13.03 27.41 14.72
CA ARG A 28 13.65 28.36 13.81
C ARG A 28 14.10 27.67 12.53
N LEU A 29 14.06 28.41 11.43
CA LEU A 29 14.72 28.00 10.20
C LEU A 29 16.24 28.12 10.38
N THR A 30 16.91 26.99 10.56
CA THR A 30 18.37 26.92 10.65
C THR A 30 18.95 26.48 9.31
N VAL A 31 19.95 27.20 8.82
CA VAL A 31 20.66 26.89 7.57
C VAL A 31 22.09 26.46 7.89
N ILE A 32 22.48 25.25 7.48
CA ILE A 32 23.85 24.75 7.60
C ILE A 32 24.57 25.02 6.27
N THR A 33 25.67 25.77 6.33
CA THR A 33 26.44 26.19 5.14
C THR A 33 27.94 25.87 5.30
N GLY A 34 28.68 25.93 4.18
CA GLY A 34 30.10 25.58 4.11
C GLY A 34 30.51 24.91 2.80
N LEU A 35 31.82 24.77 2.58
CA LEU A 35 32.41 24.17 1.37
C LEU A 35 31.91 22.74 1.12
N SER A 36 31.91 22.29 -0.14
CA SER A 36 31.61 20.88 -0.45
C SER A 36 32.53 19.93 0.34
N GLY A 37 31.98 18.88 0.92
CA GLY A 37 32.73 17.95 1.77
C GLY A 37 33.03 18.44 3.20
N SER A 38 32.55 19.62 3.63
CA SER A 38 32.82 20.15 4.98
C SER A 38 32.09 19.43 6.13
N GLY A 39 31.39 18.32 5.88
CA GLY A 39 30.63 17.59 6.91
C GLY A 39 29.19 18.07 7.15
N LYS A 40 28.65 18.96 6.31
CA LYS A 40 27.26 19.46 6.45
C LYS A 40 26.24 18.33 6.45
N SER A 41 26.32 17.44 5.46
CA SER A 41 25.41 16.30 5.33
C SER A 41 25.61 15.30 6.46
N SER A 42 26.85 15.10 6.89
CA SER A 42 27.19 14.23 8.03
C SER A 42 26.55 14.71 9.33
N LEU A 43 26.56 16.03 9.57
CA LEU A 43 25.87 16.61 10.73
C LEU A 43 24.35 16.58 10.58
N ALA A 44 23.82 17.02 9.43
CA ALA A 44 22.38 17.20 9.23
C ALA A 44 21.62 15.87 9.05
N PHE A 45 22.08 15.03 8.13
CA PHE A 45 21.41 13.79 7.73
C PHE A 45 21.92 12.61 8.53
N ASP A 46 23.23 12.38 8.51
CA ASP A 46 23.82 11.16 9.06
C ASP A 46 23.86 11.16 10.59
N THR A 47 23.82 12.34 11.24
CA THR A 47 23.78 12.48 12.71
C THR A 47 22.40 12.89 13.23
N ILE A 48 21.94 14.11 12.95
CA ILE A 48 20.72 14.68 13.57
C ILE A 48 19.46 13.96 13.07
N TYR A 49 19.27 13.85 11.76
CA TYR A 49 18.11 13.16 11.19
C TYR A 49 18.11 11.67 11.53
N ALA A 50 19.25 10.99 11.39
CA ALA A 50 19.38 9.58 11.73
C ALA A 50 18.98 9.29 13.18
N GLU A 51 19.48 10.08 14.14
CA GLU A 51 19.13 9.91 15.55
C GLU A 51 17.66 10.28 15.84
N GLY A 52 17.13 11.32 15.18
CA GLY A 52 15.73 11.72 15.30
C GLY A 52 14.76 10.64 14.78
N GLN A 53 15.07 10.04 13.64
CA GLN A 53 14.29 8.94 13.06
C GLN A 53 14.39 7.69 13.94
N ARG A 54 15.60 7.32 14.40
CA ARG A 54 15.86 6.15 15.25
C ARG A 54 15.02 6.21 16.53
N ARG A 55 15.10 7.32 17.27
CA ARG A 55 14.32 7.53 18.52
C ARG A 55 12.81 7.48 18.30
N TYR A 56 12.33 8.01 17.17
CA TYR A 56 10.91 7.95 16.84
C TYR A 56 10.45 6.51 16.59
N VAL A 57 11.18 5.75 15.77
CA VAL A 57 10.83 4.35 15.47
C VAL A 57 10.94 3.45 16.71
N GLU A 58 11.88 3.73 17.62
CA GLU A 58 12.02 3.01 18.90
C GLU A 58 10.77 3.07 19.78
N SER A 59 9.99 4.14 19.62
CA SER A 59 8.74 4.37 20.36
C SER A 59 7.52 3.67 19.75
N LEU A 60 7.58 3.22 18.49
CA LEU A 60 6.40 2.70 17.76
C LEU A 60 5.95 1.32 18.22
N SER A 61 6.87 0.36 18.35
CA SER A 61 6.54 -0.98 18.87
C SER A 61 7.78 -1.73 19.40
N ALA A 62 7.57 -2.65 20.34
CA ALA A 62 8.63 -3.52 20.83
C ALA A 62 9.22 -4.41 19.72
N TYR A 63 8.41 -4.79 18.73
CA TYR A 63 8.85 -5.54 17.55
C TYR A 63 9.71 -4.69 16.61
N ALA A 64 9.35 -3.42 16.39
CA ALA A 64 10.14 -2.50 15.56
C ALA A 64 11.56 -2.29 16.13
N ARG A 65 11.73 -2.32 17.45
CA ARG A 65 13.06 -2.25 18.09
C ARG A 65 14.00 -3.38 17.66
N GLN A 66 13.47 -4.58 17.40
CA GLN A 66 14.30 -5.71 16.94
C GLN A 66 14.93 -5.45 15.57
N PHE A 67 14.34 -4.59 14.75
CA PHE A 67 14.86 -4.21 13.43
C PHE A 67 15.66 -2.90 13.44
N LEU A 68 15.65 -2.18 14.56
CA LEU A 68 16.39 -0.93 14.72
C LEU A 68 17.88 -1.15 14.94
N ASP A 69 18.29 -2.26 15.52
CA ASP A 69 19.70 -2.63 15.65
C ASP A 69 20.38 -2.81 14.26
N MET A 70 19.60 -2.97 13.19
CA MET A 70 20.14 -2.94 11.82
C MET A 70 20.41 -1.52 11.31
N MET A 71 19.76 -0.50 11.89
CA MET A 71 20.04 0.90 11.58
C MET A 71 21.22 1.34 12.44
N GLY A 72 22.39 1.51 11.83
CA GLY A 72 23.59 1.94 12.53
C GLY A 72 23.32 3.19 13.37
N LYS A 73 23.63 3.11 14.67
CA LYS A 73 23.55 4.28 15.56
C LYS A 73 24.64 5.27 15.13
N PRO A 74 24.31 6.57 14.93
CA PRO A 74 25.31 7.56 14.56
C PRO A 74 26.37 7.71 15.65
N ASP A 75 27.61 7.98 15.25
CA ASP A 75 28.71 8.22 16.18
C ASP A 75 28.60 9.63 16.79
N VAL A 76 27.91 9.69 17.92
CA VAL A 76 27.67 10.92 18.69
C VAL A 76 27.57 10.58 20.18
N ASP A 77 28.12 11.44 21.04
CA ASP A 77 28.10 11.20 22.49
C ASP A 77 26.70 11.43 23.06
N HIS A 78 26.10 12.57 22.73
CA HIS A 78 24.78 12.92 23.22
C HIS A 78 24.05 13.86 22.26
N ILE A 79 22.74 13.63 22.09
CA ILE A 79 21.85 14.62 21.47
C ILE A 79 20.61 14.81 22.34
N SER A 80 20.30 16.06 22.68
CA SER A 80 19.11 16.47 23.43
C SER A 80 18.22 17.37 22.55
N GLY A 81 16.95 17.59 22.93
CA GLY A 81 16.06 18.49 22.18
C GLY A 81 15.56 18.00 20.83
N LEU A 82 15.89 16.77 20.41
CA LEU A 82 15.45 16.19 19.14
C LEU A 82 13.92 15.99 19.09
N SER A 83 13.33 16.42 17.98
CA SER A 83 11.96 16.06 17.58
C SER A 83 12.00 14.88 16.61
N PRO A 84 10.86 14.18 16.37
CA PRO A 84 10.75 13.27 15.24
C PRO A 84 11.17 13.97 13.95
N ALA A 85 12.17 13.43 13.28
CA ALA A 85 12.81 14.08 12.14
C ALA A 85 12.29 13.50 10.82
N ILE A 86 12.12 14.38 9.82
CA ILE A 86 11.75 14.01 8.45
C ILE A 86 12.84 14.57 7.53
N SER A 87 13.40 13.71 6.68
CA SER A 87 14.35 14.12 5.64
C SER A 87 13.60 14.37 4.34
N ILE A 88 13.88 15.52 3.71
CA ILE A 88 13.41 15.86 2.37
C ILE A 88 14.64 16.02 1.49
N GLU A 89 14.97 14.97 0.75
CA GLU A 89 16.16 14.89 -0.10
C GLU A 89 15.77 14.76 -1.57
N GLN A 90 16.66 15.23 -2.45
CA GLN A 90 16.58 14.95 -3.89
C GLN A 90 17.13 13.54 -4.21
N LYS A 91 16.65 12.50 -3.52
CA LYS A 91 16.92 11.11 -3.90
C LYS A 91 16.00 10.73 -5.05
N THR A 92 16.53 10.03 -6.05
CA THR A 92 15.74 9.54 -7.17
C THR A 92 14.64 8.61 -6.64
N THR A 93 13.39 9.02 -6.82
CA THR A 93 12.23 8.21 -6.47
C THR A 93 12.23 6.91 -7.27
N SER A 94 11.62 5.86 -6.69
CA SER A 94 11.41 4.55 -7.31
C SER A 94 11.02 4.65 -8.79
N LYS A 95 11.77 3.97 -9.67
CA LYS A 95 11.54 3.93 -11.12
C LYS A 95 10.42 2.94 -11.50
N ASN A 96 9.37 2.83 -10.69
CA ASN A 96 8.26 1.96 -11.02
C ASN A 96 7.44 2.60 -12.16
N PRO A 97 7.32 1.97 -13.34
CA PRO A 97 6.63 2.54 -14.48
C PRO A 97 5.12 2.78 -14.24
N ARG A 98 4.53 2.18 -13.20
CA ARG A 98 3.15 2.43 -12.79
C ARG A 98 2.99 3.59 -11.80
N SER A 99 4.10 4.16 -11.33
CA SER A 99 4.10 5.31 -10.44
C SER A 99 4.00 6.60 -11.25
N THR A 100 3.09 7.49 -10.82
CA THR A 100 2.87 8.80 -11.43
C THR A 100 2.86 9.87 -10.33
N VAL A 101 2.86 11.14 -10.71
CA VAL A 101 2.69 12.25 -9.74
C VAL A 101 1.39 12.07 -8.94
N GLY A 102 0.31 11.63 -9.57
CA GLY A 102 -0.98 11.42 -8.92
C GLY A 102 -0.96 10.30 -7.88
N THR A 103 -0.17 9.24 -8.08
CA THR A 103 -0.04 8.15 -7.09
C THR A 103 0.91 8.52 -5.96
N VAL A 104 1.97 9.29 -6.22
CA VAL A 104 2.92 9.73 -5.18
C VAL A 104 2.29 10.77 -4.25
N THR A 105 1.41 11.62 -4.78
CA THR A 105 0.70 12.65 -4.01
C THR A 105 -0.64 12.17 -3.44
N GLU A 106 -1.01 10.91 -3.67
CA GLU A 106 -2.32 10.32 -3.34
C GLU A 106 -3.54 10.99 -4.00
N ILE A 107 -3.35 12.04 -4.82
CA ILE A 107 -4.42 12.73 -5.55
C ILE A 107 -5.23 11.74 -6.41
N TYR A 108 -4.55 10.77 -7.03
CA TYR A 108 -5.21 9.75 -7.85
C TYR A 108 -6.16 8.88 -7.03
N ASP A 109 -5.85 8.58 -5.76
CA ASP A 109 -6.72 7.80 -4.89
C ASP A 109 -7.97 8.57 -4.50
N TYR A 110 -7.83 9.87 -4.20
CA TYR A 110 -8.98 10.75 -4.02
C TYR A 110 -9.83 10.87 -5.29
N LEU A 111 -9.19 10.96 -6.47
CA LEU A 111 -9.88 11.02 -7.74
C LEU A 111 -10.69 9.75 -8.00
N ARG A 112 -10.13 8.57 -7.70
CA ARG A 112 -10.85 7.28 -7.80
C ARG A 112 -12.07 7.26 -6.88
N LEU A 113 -11.93 7.74 -5.64
CA LEU A 113 -13.04 7.81 -4.70
C LEU A 113 -14.13 8.76 -5.21
N LEU A 114 -13.74 9.93 -5.73
CA LEU A 114 -14.66 10.91 -6.31
C LEU A 114 -15.47 10.27 -7.46
N PHE A 115 -14.79 9.69 -8.46
CA PHE A 115 -15.47 9.07 -9.60
C PHE A 115 -16.31 7.86 -9.21
N ALA A 116 -15.88 7.05 -8.24
CA ALA A 116 -16.68 5.93 -7.75
C ALA A 116 -17.96 6.36 -7.01
N ARG A 117 -17.94 7.54 -6.37
CA ARG A 117 -19.08 8.04 -5.57
C ARG A 117 -20.08 8.86 -6.37
N VAL A 118 -19.61 9.69 -7.29
CA VAL A 118 -20.48 10.64 -8.02
C VAL A 118 -20.36 10.54 -9.54
N GLY A 119 -19.45 9.71 -10.05
CA GLY A 119 -19.30 9.51 -11.49
C GLY A 119 -20.51 8.77 -12.05
N THR A 120 -21.13 9.34 -13.08
CA THR A 120 -22.14 8.62 -13.86
C THR A 120 -21.43 7.78 -14.91
N PRO A 121 -21.54 6.43 -14.88
CA PRO A 121 -20.93 5.57 -15.87
C PRO A 121 -21.69 5.63 -17.21
N TYR A 122 -20.97 5.62 -18.32
CA TYR A 122 -21.54 5.63 -19.68
C TYR A 122 -20.97 4.46 -20.49
N SER A 123 -21.81 3.87 -21.35
CA SER A 123 -21.38 2.80 -22.25
C SER A 123 -20.47 3.35 -23.36
N PRO A 124 -19.27 2.79 -23.56
CA PRO A 124 -18.38 3.20 -24.66
C PRO A 124 -18.96 2.92 -26.05
N ALA A 125 -19.82 1.90 -26.19
CA ALA A 125 -20.38 1.51 -27.48
C ALA A 125 -21.58 2.37 -27.90
N THR A 126 -22.39 2.82 -26.94
CA THR A 126 -23.66 3.52 -27.22
C THR A 126 -23.71 4.97 -26.72
N GLY A 127 -22.78 5.38 -25.86
CA GLY A 127 -22.75 6.71 -25.24
C GLY A 127 -23.88 6.95 -24.22
N LYS A 128 -24.73 5.96 -23.95
CA LYS A 128 -25.85 6.08 -23.00
C LYS A 128 -25.40 5.82 -21.55
N PRO A 129 -26.04 6.45 -20.54
CA PRO A 129 -25.74 6.18 -19.14
C PRO A 129 -26.02 4.72 -18.79
N ILE A 130 -25.12 4.09 -18.03
CA ILE A 130 -25.31 2.74 -17.52
C ILE A 130 -26.20 2.83 -16.28
N ALA A 131 -27.33 2.13 -16.31
CA ALA A 131 -28.28 2.06 -15.21
C ALA A 131 -28.30 0.66 -14.59
N ALA A 132 -28.82 0.57 -13.37
CA ALA A 132 -29.12 -0.72 -12.76
C ALA A 132 -30.15 -1.46 -13.62
N GLN A 133 -29.86 -2.72 -13.93
CA GLN A 133 -30.77 -3.59 -14.68
C GLN A 133 -31.59 -4.43 -13.71
N GLN A 134 -32.86 -4.65 -14.04
CA GLN A 134 -33.68 -5.62 -13.34
C GLN A 134 -33.33 -7.04 -13.81
N VAL A 135 -33.63 -8.04 -12.98
CA VAL A 135 -33.41 -9.44 -13.34
C VAL A 135 -34.15 -9.80 -14.63
N GLN A 136 -35.37 -9.27 -14.81
CA GLN A 136 -36.16 -9.50 -16.02
C GLN A 136 -35.46 -8.96 -17.28
N ASP A 137 -34.85 -7.77 -17.21
CA ASP A 137 -34.09 -7.20 -18.34
C ASP A 137 -32.94 -8.14 -18.78
N MET A 138 -32.30 -8.80 -17.81
CA MET A 138 -31.23 -9.77 -18.07
C MET A 138 -31.77 -11.04 -18.72
N VAL A 139 -32.91 -11.56 -18.23
CA VAL A 139 -33.58 -12.74 -18.81
C VAL A 139 -34.00 -12.45 -20.25
N ASP A 140 -34.65 -11.31 -20.49
CA ASP A 140 -35.11 -10.92 -21.82
C ASP A 140 -33.94 -10.77 -22.79
N ALA A 141 -32.80 -10.23 -22.34
CA ALA A 141 -31.59 -10.14 -23.14
C ALA A 141 -30.99 -11.50 -23.51
N VAL A 142 -31.05 -12.49 -22.62
CA VAL A 142 -30.61 -13.87 -22.91
C VAL A 142 -31.58 -14.55 -23.87
N MET A 143 -32.89 -14.37 -23.67
CA MET A 143 -33.93 -14.97 -24.54
C MET A 143 -33.93 -14.38 -25.96
N ALA A 144 -33.37 -13.18 -26.15
CA ALA A 144 -33.20 -12.54 -27.45
C ALA A 144 -31.96 -13.02 -28.22
N MET A 145 -31.12 -13.87 -27.64
CA MET A 145 -29.96 -14.46 -28.33
C MET A 145 -30.40 -15.45 -29.42
N GLU A 146 -29.53 -15.69 -30.40
CA GLU A 146 -29.82 -16.63 -31.50
C GLU A 146 -30.03 -18.05 -30.97
N GLU A 147 -31.04 -18.74 -31.50
CA GLU A 147 -31.35 -20.11 -31.13
C GLU A 147 -30.15 -21.03 -31.42
N GLY A 148 -29.81 -21.90 -30.46
CA GLY A 148 -28.63 -22.77 -30.53
C GLY A 148 -27.35 -22.16 -29.97
N THR A 149 -27.36 -20.89 -29.52
CA THR A 149 -26.27 -20.30 -28.75
C THR A 149 -26.02 -21.13 -27.48
N ARG A 150 -24.77 -21.54 -27.25
CA ARG A 150 -24.35 -22.33 -26.08
C ARG A 150 -23.48 -21.49 -25.16
N GLY A 151 -23.66 -21.62 -23.85
CA GLY A 151 -22.88 -20.85 -22.88
C GLY A 151 -23.07 -21.34 -21.46
N TYR A 152 -22.04 -21.15 -20.64
CA TYR A 152 -22.14 -21.47 -19.21
C TYR A 152 -22.81 -20.33 -18.45
N LEU A 153 -23.86 -20.65 -17.71
CA LEU A 153 -24.42 -19.75 -16.70
C LEU A 153 -23.56 -19.89 -15.43
N MET A 154 -22.85 -18.83 -15.06
CA MET A 154 -21.92 -18.84 -13.93
C MET A 154 -22.25 -17.75 -12.92
N ALA A 155 -22.18 -18.10 -11.63
CA ALA A 155 -22.37 -17.18 -10.52
C ALA A 155 -21.01 -16.75 -9.93
N PRO A 156 -20.64 -15.46 -10.01
CA PRO A 156 -19.37 -14.96 -9.51
C PRO A 156 -19.36 -14.75 -8.00
N VAL A 157 -19.16 -15.84 -7.25
CA VAL A 157 -19.29 -15.86 -5.78
C VAL A 157 -18.09 -15.26 -5.04
N VAL A 158 -16.90 -15.31 -5.63
CA VAL A 158 -15.68 -14.69 -5.07
C VAL A 158 -14.96 -13.90 -6.15
N ARG A 159 -14.60 -12.65 -5.84
CA ARG A 159 -13.86 -11.75 -6.73
C ARG A 159 -12.70 -11.07 -6.01
N ASP A 160 -11.47 -11.32 -6.47
CA ASP A 160 -10.20 -10.77 -5.96
C ASP A 160 -10.08 -10.76 -4.42
N ARG A 161 -10.43 -11.87 -3.77
CA ARG A 161 -10.41 -11.98 -2.30
C ARG A 161 -9.48 -13.08 -1.82
N LYS A 162 -8.81 -12.82 -0.69
CA LYS A 162 -7.94 -13.80 -0.04
C LYS A 162 -8.73 -14.84 0.75
N GLY A 163 -8.35 -16.11 0.63
CA GLY A 163 -9.00 -17.18 1.38
C GLY A 163 -8.68 -18.57 0.85
N GLU A 164 -8.97 -19.59 1.65
CA GLU A 164 -8.82 -21.00 1.26
C GLU A 164 -10.13 -21.66 0.79
N TYR A 165 -11.27 -21.02 1.06
CA TYR A 165 -12.64 -21.35 0.58
C TYR A 165 -13.11 -22.81 0.72
N ARG A 166 -12.49 -23.60 1.61
CA ARG A 166 -12.79 -25.04 1.78
C ARG A 166 -14.22 -25.29 2.24
N LYS A 167 -14.75 -24.45 3.14
CA LYS A 167 -16.11 -24.61 3.67
C LYS A 167 -17.14 -24.31 2.58
N GLU A 168 -16.85 -23.29 1.79
CA GLU A 168 -17.66 -22.81 0.68
C GLU A 168 -17.77 -23.87 -0.42
N PHE A 169 -16.66 -24.52 -0.81
CA PHE A 169 -16.71 -25.65 -1.75
C PHE A 169 -17.60 -26.79 -1.26
N ILE A 170 -17.52 -27.15 0.03
CA ILE A 170 -18.38 -28.18 0.62
C ILE A 170 -19.85 -27.74 0.60
N GLU A 171 -20.12 -26.47 0.90
CA GLU A 171 -21.47 -25.93 0.91
C GLU A 171 -22.09 -25.92 -0.49
N TRP A 172 -21.36 -25.46 -1.51
CA TRP A 172 -21.85 -25.49 -2.89
C TRP A 172 -22.08 -26.91 -3.39
N ARG A 173 -21.22 -27.86 -3.02
CA ARG A 173 -21.45 -29.29 -3.31
C ARG A 173 -22.73 -29.80 -2.64
N LYS A 174 -22.99 -29.43 -1.38
CA LYS A 174 -24.24 -29.79 -0.68
C LYS A 174 -25.48 -29.19 -1.32
N GLN A 175 -25.35 -28.01 -1.92
CA GLN A 175 -26.41 -27.36 -2.69
C GLN A 175 -26.62 -28.01 -4.07
N GLY A 176 -25.79 -28.99 -4.45
CA GLY A 176 -25.94 -29.79 -5.66
C GLY A 176 -25.14 -29.29 -6.87
N PHE A 177 -24.32 -28.24 -6.71
CA PHE A 177 -23.42 -27.80 -7.77
C PHE A 177 -22.29 -28.81 -7.99
N GLN A 178 -21.90 -29.01 -9.25
CA GLN A 178 -20.88 -30.00 -9.64
C GLN A 178 -19.57 -29.36 -10.08
N ARG A 179 -19.61 -28.18 -10.69
CA ARG A 179 -18.43 -27.56 -11.29
C ARG A 179 -18.23 -26.14 -10.80
N VAL A 180 -16.96 -25.77 -10.69
CA VAL A 180 -16.53 -24.42 -10.31
C VAL A 180 -15.38 -24.01 -11.21
N LYS A 181 -15.28 -22.71 -11.51
CA LYS A 181 -14.13 -22.12 -12.19
C LYS A 181 -13.34 -21.32 -11.17
N VAL A 182 -12.11 -21.73 -10.90
CA VAL A 182 -11.20 -21.11 -9.94
C VAL A 182 -10.01 -20.55 -10.72
N ASP A 183 -9.72 -19.26 -10.56
CA ASP A 183 -8.58 -18.57 -11.20
C ASP A 183 -8.45 -18.86 -12.71
N GLY A 184 -9.60 -18.94 -13.39
CA GLY A 184 -9.67 -19.19 -14.83
C GLY A 184 -9.82 -20.66 -15.24
N GLN A 185 -9.60 -21.63 -14.35
CA GLN A 185 -9.62 -23.06 -14.64
C GLN A 185 -10.87 -23.75 -14.07
N PHE A 186 -11.44 -24.69 -14.82
CA PHE A 186 -12.60 -25.46 -14.36
C PHE A 186 -12.15 -26.67 -13.53
N HIS A 187 -12.83 -26.86 -12.40
CA HIS A 187 -12.64 -27.98 -11.48
C HIS A 187 -13.98 -28.62 -11.16
N ASP A 188 -13.93 -29.91 -10.84
CA ASP A 188 -15.04 -30.62 -10.21
C ASP A 188 -15.09 -30.27 -8.72
N LEU A 189 -16.28 -30.06 -8.17
CA LEU A 189 -16.48 -29.80 -6.75
C LEU A 189 -16.29 -31.05 -5.88
N GLU A 190 -16.23 -32.24 -6.46
CA GLU A 190 -15.78 -33.46 -5.76
C GLU A 190 -14.29 -33.40 -5.41
N GLU A 191 -13.48 -32.79 -6.28
CA GLU A 191 -12.04 -32.62 -6.13
C GLU A 191 -11.63 -31.16 -6.37
N PRO A 192 -12.05 -30.21 -5.50
CA PRO A 192 -11.73 -28.81 -5.67
C PRO A 192 -10.23 -28.55 -5.42
N PRO A 193 -9.64 -27.53 -6.05
CA PRO A 193 -8.24 -27.20 -5.85
C PRO A 193 -8.00 -26.71 -4.41
N VAL A 194 -6.81 -26.98 -3.87
CA VAL A 194 -6.40 -26.46 -2.58
C VAL A 194 -5.89 -25.03 -2.77
N LEU A 195 -6.60 -24.06 -2.18
CA LEU A 195 -6.25 -22.64 -2.23
C LEU A 195 -5.45 -22.21 -1.00
N ASP A 196 -4.54 -21.24 -1.18
CA ASP A 196 -3.73 -20.67 -0.10
C ASP A 196 -4.31 -19.34 0.36
N LYS A 197 -4.65 -19.27 1.65
CA LYS A 197 -5.21 -18.09 2.33
C LYS A 197 -4.43 -16.78 2.14
N LYS A 198 -3.15 -16.83 1.75
CA LYS A 198 -2.32 -15.63 1.54
C LYS A 198 -2.58 -14.96 0.18
N PHE A 199 -3.03 -15.73 -0.80
CA PHE A 199 -3.27 -15.27 -2.17
C PHE A 199 -4.73 -14.91 -2.40
N ARG A 200 -4.97 -14.07 -3.40
CA ARG A 200 -6.30 -13.65 -3.84
C ARG A 200 -6.77 -14.58 -4.95
N HIS A 201 -8.05 -14.91 -4.93
CA HIS A 201 -8.67 -15.85 -5.85
C HIS A 201 -9.96 -15.27 -6.45
N ASP A 202 -10.27 -15.72 -7.67
CA ASP A 202 -11.57 -15.56 -8.33
C ASP A 202 -12.27 -16.91 -8.44
N ILE A 203 -13.52 -17.00 -8.00
CA ILE A 203 -14.30 -18.25 -8.00
C ILE A 203 -15.69 -18.00 -8.58
N ASP A 204 -15.99 -18.71 -9.67
CA ASP A 204 -17.29 -18.71 -10.34
C ASP A 204 -17.92 -20.11 -10.25
N VAL A 205 -19.11 -20.25 -9.64
CA VAL A 205 -19.84 -21.52 -9.60
C VAL A 205 -20.59 -21.71 -10.91
N VAL A 206 -20.50 -22.90 -11.52
CA VAL A 206 -21.26 -23.22 -12.73
C VAL A 206 -22.67 -23.63 -12.33
N VAL A 207 -23.64 -22.81 -12.70
CA VAL A 207 -25.07 -23.01 -12.40
C VAL A 207 -25.73 -23.84 -13.50
N ASP A 208 -25.43 -23.54 -14.77
CA ASP A 208 -25.98 -24.25 -15.94
C ASP A 208 -25.04 -24.13 -17.17
N ARG A 209 -25.36 -24.82 -18.28
CA ARG A 209 -24.51 -24.90 -19.49
C ARG A 209 -25.27 -24.98 -20.83
#